data_AF-A0AAU3GCV8-F1
#
_entry.id   AF-A0AAU3GCV8-F1
#
_cell.length_a   1.000
_cell.length_b   1.000
_cell.length_c   1.000
_cell.angle_alpha   90.00
_cell.angle_beta   90.00
_cell.angle_gamma   90.00
#
_symmetry.space_group_name_H-M   'P 1'
#
loop_
_entity.id
_entity.type
_entity.pdbx_description
1 polymer ?
#
loop_
_entity_poly.entity_id
_entity_poly.type
_entity_poly.pdbx_seq_one_letter_code
_entity_poly.pdbx_strand_id
1 'polypeptide(L)'
;MRVVTVAVWLVTTGFGIYLLCLWLSGGRQTAKVTRFPTVLVVMHPVLGVTSLAAWAAFVLTARGGYIWLSLGLLCLATLLGFVMFTRWLGAGRHARGAEQGFPLLPVILHAAAGILTFILILLAATTM
;
A
#
# COMPACT_ATOMS: atom_id res chain seq x y z
N MET A 1 9.99 -9.87 -16.41
CA MET A 1 9.29 -8.85 -15.58
C MET A 1 8.04 -9.39 -14.89
N ARG A 2 7.08 -9.98 -15.62
CA ARG A 2 5.76 -10.40 -15.07
C ARG A 2 5.78 -11.13 -13.72
N VAL A 3 6.59 -12.18 -13.58
CA VAL A 3 6.68 -12.99 -12.35
C VAL A 3 7.41 -12.26 -11.22
N VAL A 4 8.47 -11.51 -11.56
CA VAL A 4 9.23 -10.69 -10.60
C VAL A 4 8.33 -9.61 -9.98
N THR A 5 7.48 -8.98 -10.80
CA THR A 5 6.48 -8.01 -10.32
C THR A 5 5.54 -8.63 -9.30
N VAL A 6 5.03 -9.86 -9.56
CA VAL A 6 4.16 -10.56 -8.61
C VAL A 6 4.91 -10.86 -7.31
N ALA A 7 6.13 -11.39 -7.39
CA ALA A 7 6.92 -11.75 -6.20
C ALA A 7 7.21 -10.53 -5.30
N VAL A 8 7.67 -9.42 -5.89
CA VAL A 8 7.91 -8.17 -5.16
C VAL A 8 6.61 -7.62 -4.55
N TRP A 9 5.50 -7.70 -5.28
CA TRP A 9 4.22 -7.20 -4.79
C TRP A 9 3.66 -8.02 -3.63
N LEU A 10 3.87 -9.33 -3.62
CA LEU A 10 3.51 -10.18 -2.48
C LEU A 10 4.27 -9.74 -1.21
N VAL A 11 5.55 -9.43 -1.33
CA VAL A 11 6.35 -8.88 -0.23
C VAL A 11 5.81 -7.54 0.24
N THR A 12 5.53 -6.60 -0.68
CA THR A 12 4.91 -5.30 -0.38
C THR A 12 3.61 -5.46 0.39
N THR A 13 2.74 -6.36 -0.08
CA THR A 13 1.42 -6.62 0.51
C THR A 13 1.57 -7.27 1.89
N GLY A 14 2.53 -8.19 2.06
CA GLY A 14 2.84 -8.81 3.34
C GLY A 14 3.24 -7.79 4.40
N PHE A 15 4.14 -6.86 4.08
CA PHE A 15 4.48 -5.76 4.99
C PHE A 15 3.29 -4.84 5.29
N GLY A 16 2.46 -4.54 4.29
CA GLY A 16 1.26 -3.72 4.47
C GLY A 16 0.24 -4.37 5.41
N ILE A 17 -0.01 -5.67 5.26
CA ILE A 17 -0.88 -6.46 6.15
C ILE A 17 -0.30 -6.50 7.56
N TYR A 18 1.01 -6.74 7.71
CA TYR A 18 1.67 -6.74 9.01
C TYR A 18 1.48 -5.41 9.75
N LEU A 19 1.68 -4.28 9.06
CA LEU A 19 1.47 -2.94 9.61
C LEU A 19 -0.01 -2.70 9.98
N LEU A 20 -0.95 -3.20 9.17
CA LEU A 20 -2.38 -3.13 9.47
C LEU A 20 -2.75 -3.95 10.72
N CYS A 21 -2.22 -5.16 10.85
CA CYS A 21 -2.40 -6.00 12.04
C CYS A 21 -1.83 -5.33 13.29
N LEU A 22 -0.66 -4.71 13.18
CA LEU A 22 -0.06 -3.97 14.28
C LEU A 22 -0.93 -2.79 14.70
N TRP A 23 -1.45 -2.02 13.73
CA TRP A 23 -2.38 -0.92 13.99
C TRP A 23 -3.66 -1.39 14.69
N LEU A 24 -4.23 -2.54 14.27
CA LEU A 24 -5.39 -3.15 14.92
C LEU A 24 -5.09 -3.62 16.35
N SER A 25 -3.89 -4.16 16.60
CA SER A 25 -3.45 -4.64 17.92
C SER A 25 -3.12 -3.52 18.92
N GLY A 26 -2.71 -2.35 18.45
CA GLY A 26 -2.41 -1.17 19.28
C GLY A 26 -3.63 -0.50 19.92
N GLY A 27 -4.82 -1.07 19.71
CA GLY A 27 -6.10 -0.61 20.24
C GLY A 27 -6.71 0.50 19.38
N ARG A 28 -7.97 0.32 18.99
CA ARG A 28 -8.82 1.40 18.45
C ARG A 28 -9.04 2.44 19.56
N GLN A 29 -8.09 3.34 19.76
CA GLN A 29 -8.23 4.42 20.74
C GLN A 29 -9.51 5.19 20.37
N THR A 30 -10.49 5.12 21.27
CA THR A 30 -11.82 5.74 21.29
C THR A 30 -11.73 7.26 21.38
N ALA A 31 -10.91 7.90 20.55
CA ALA A 31 -11.01 9.32 20.31
C ALA A 31 -12.21 9.54 19.39
N LYS A 32 -13.23 10.24 19.90
CA LYS A 32 -14.47 10.63 19.21
C LYS A 32 -14.24 11.35 17.86
N VAL A 33 -12.99 11.69 17.55
CA VAL A 33 -12.47 12.17 16.26
C VAL A 33 -11.15 11.41 15.97
N THR A 34 -11.21 10.27 15.29
CA THR A 34 -10.00 9.56 14.85
C THR A 34 -9.35 10.33 13.68
N ARG A 35 -8.14 10.87 13.86
CA ARG A 35 -7.40 11.59 12.79
C ARG A 35 -7.08 10.72 11.58
N PHE A 36 -7.19 9.41 11.71
CA PHE A 36 -7.19 8.47 10.59
C PHE A 36 -8.62 7.94 10.40
N PRO A 37 -9.35 8.41 9.37
CA PRO A 37 -10.59 7.77 8.98
C PRO A 37 -10.29 6.29 8.72
N THR A 38 -10.98 5.40 9.42
CA THR A 38 -10.85 3.94 9.21
C THR A 38 -11.01 3.58 7.73
N VAL A 39 -11.82 4.36 7.01
CA VAL A 39 -11.97 4.30 5.55
C VAL A 39 -10.62 4.41 4.84
N LEU A 40 -9.76 5.38 5.14
CA LEU A 40 -8.46 5.52 4.46
C LEU A 40 -7.53 4.34 4.75
N VAL A 41 -7.51 3.87 6.00
CA VAL A 41 -6.65 2.75 6.45
C VAL A 41 -7.03 1.45 5.74
N VAL A 42 -8.33 1.23 5.50
CA VAL A 42 -8.84 0.03 4.82
C VAL A 42 -8.80 0.17 3.30
N MET A 43 -9.05 1.36 2.76
CA MET A 43 -9.07 1.58 1.31
C MET A 43 -7.69 1.36 0.68
N HIS A 44 -6.60 1.73 1.37
CA HIS A 44 -5.24 1.53 0.87
C HIS A 44 -4.90 0.06 0.55
N PRO A 45 -5.02 -0.90 1.50
CA PRO A 45 -4.76 -2.30 1.21
C PRO A 45 -5.77 -2.89 0.23
N VAL A 46 -7.04 -2.47 0.26
CA VAL A 46 -8.05 -2.93 -0.71
C VAL A 46 -7.66 -2.52 -2.13
N LEU A 47 -7.24 -1.28 -2.35
CA LEU A 47 -6.76 -0.81 -3.65
C LEU A 47 -5.49 -1.56 -4.09
N GLY A 48 -4.56 -1.81 -3.16
CA GLY A 48 -3.36 -2.60 -3.43
C GLY A 48 -3.67 -4.03 -3.89
N VAL A 49 -4.57 -4.72 -3.20
CA VAL A 49 -5.00 -6.10 -3.57
C VAL A 49 -5.79 -6.10 -4.88
N THR A 50 -6.66 -5.12 -5.09
CA THR A 50 -7.44 -5.00 -6.35
C THR A 50 -6.51 -4.74 -7.53
N SER A 51 -5.49 -3.90 -7.35
CA SER A 51 -4.46 -3.65 -8.36
C SER A 51 -3.66 -4.92 -8.69
N LEU A 52 -3.34 -5.74 -7.69
CA LEU A 52 -2.68 -7.04 -7.87
C LEU A 52 -3.56 -8.03 -8.64
N ALA A 53 -4.86 -8.06 -8.35
CA ALA A 53 -5.82 -8.88 -9.09
C ALA A 53 -5.91 -8.46 -10.57
N ALA A 54 -5.93 -7.15 -10.85
CA ALA A 54 -5.89 -6.63 -12.22
C ALA A 54 -4.60 -7.03 -12.96
N TRP A 55 -3.45 -7.01 -12.26
CA TRP A 55 -2.19 -7.49 -12.82
C TRP A 55 -2.18 -8.99 -13.10
N ALA A 56 -2.72 -9.81 -12.18
CA ALA A 56 -2.85 -11.24 -12.40
C ALA A 56 -3.74 -11.52 -13.63
N ALA A 57 -4.86 -10.80 -13.78
CA ALA A 57 -5.70 -10.88 -14.97
C ALA A 57 -4.94 -10.49 -16.24
N PHE A 58 -4.07 -9.48 -16.19
CA PHE A 58 -3.19 -9.15 -17.30
C PHE A 58 -2.23 -10.30 -17.65
N VAL A 59 -1.59 -10.92 -16.65
CA VAL A 59 -0.67 -12.03 -16.88
C VAL A 59 -1.37 -13.21 -17.56
N LEU A 60 -2.63 -13.49 -17.18
CA LEU A 60 -3.43 -14.59 -17.72
C LEU A 60 -4.02 -14.29 -19.10
N THR A 61 -4.45 -13.05 -19.36
CA THR A 61 -5.20 -12.71 -20.58
C THR A 61 -4.38 -11.97 -21.63
N ALA A 62 -3.20 -11.46 -21.26
CA ALA A 62 -2.33 -10.60 -22.07
C ALA A 62 -3.02 -9.35 -22.66
N ARG A 63 -4.19 -8.94 -22.15
CA ARG A 63 -4.90 -7.74 -22.65
C ARG A 63 -4.33 -6.47 -22.05
N GLY A 64 -3.83 -5.56 -22.88
CA GLY A 64 -3.22 -4.30 -22.45
C GLY A 64 -4.09 -3.44 -21.52
N GLY A 65 -5.42 -3.50 -21.65
CA GLY A 65 -6.34 -2.77 -20.77
C GLY A 65 -6.18 -3.09 -19.26
N TYR A 66 -5.81 -4.33 -18.91
CA TYR A 66 -5.60 -4.71 -17.52
C TYR A 66 -4.31 -4.14 -16.91
N ILE A 67 -3.29 -3.84 -17.74
CA ILE A 67 -2.06 -3.17 -17.28
C ILE A 67 -2.39 -1.76 -16.82
N TRP A 68 -3.10 -1.00 -17.65
CA TRP A 68 -3.46 0.39 -17.35
C TRP A 68 -4.39 0.47 -16.15
N LEU A 69 -5.34 -0.47 -16.02
CA LEU A 69 -6.18 -0.59 -14.84
C LEU A 69 -5.36 -0.87 -13.58
N SER A 70 -4.43 -1.83 -13.64
CA SER A 70 -3.54 -2.17 -12.52
C SER A 70 -2.68 -0.97 -12.12
N LEU A 71 -2.07 -0.27 -13.08
CA LEU A 71 -1.29 0.94 -12.86
C LEU A 71 -2.13 2.05 -12.21
N GLY A 72 -3.34 2.31 -12.72
CA GLY A 72 -4.23 3.32 -12.15
C GLY A 72 -4.63 3.02 -10.70
N LEU A 73 -4.97 1.77 -10.40
CA LEU A 73 -5.27 1.33 -9.03
C LEU A 73 -4.04 1.41 -8.12
N LEU A 74 -2.85 1.11 -8.64
CA LEU A 74 -1.61 1.21 -7.89
C LEU A 74 -1.26 2.67 -7.58
N CYS A 75 -1.46 3.59 -8.54
CA CYS A 75 -1.34 5.04 -8.32
C CYS A 75 -2.24 5.50 -7.18
N LEU A 76 -3.52 5.12 -7.19
CA LEU A 76 -4.46 5.49 -6.13
C LEU A 76 -4.00 4.95 -4.76
N ALA A 77 -3.55 3.69 -4.72
CA ALA A 77 -3.01 3.09 -3.50
C ALA A 77 -1.77 3.84 -2.99
N THR A 78 -0.81 4.17 -3.85
CA THR A 78 0.42 4.88 -3.45
C THR A 78 0.15 6.31 -3.00
N LEU A 79 -0.72 7.06 -3.68
CA LEU A 79 -1.12 8.40 -3.22
C LEU A 79 -1.78 8.33 -1.85
N LEU A 80 -2.67 7.35 -1.65
CA LEU A 80 -3.34 7.17 -0.36
C LEU A 80 -2.34 6.83 0.74
N GLY A 81 -1.40 5.91 0.48
CA GLY A 81 -0.32 5.56 1.40
C GLY A 81 0.58 6.75 1.74
N PHE A 82 0.89 7.59 0.75
CA PHE A 82 1.65 8.84 0.93
C PHE A 82 0.92 9.85 1.84
N VAL A 83 -0.40 10.01 1.65
CA VAL A 83 -1.23 10.83 2.56
C VAL A 83 -1.20 10.25 3.98
N MET A 84 -1.25 8.94 4.15
CA MET A 84 -1.16 8.34 5.49
C MET A 84 0.21 8.60 6.12
N PHE A 85 1.27 8.43 5.35
CA PHE A 85 2.66 8.63 5.78
C PHE A 85 2.94 10.08 6.18
N THR A 86 2.52 11.06 5.38
CA THR A 86 2.68 12.50 5.69
C THR A 86 1.89 12.91 6.93
N ARG A 87 0.69 12.36 7.13
CA ARG A 87 -0.11 12.58 8.35
C ARG A 87 0.56 11.97 9.58
N TRP A 88 1.17 10.80 9.45
CA TRP A 88 1.94 10.15 10.51
C TRP A 88 3.19 10.97 10.88
N LEU A 89 3.95 11.44 9.87
CA LEU A 89 5.14 12.27 10.09
C LEU A 89 4.79 13.62 10.75
N GLY A 90 3.70 14.25 10.29
CA GLY A 90 3.18 15.51 10.83
C GLY A 90 2.56 15.41 12.22
N ALA A 91 2.30 14.20 12.74
CA ALA A 91 1.80 14.01 14.10
C ALA A 91 2.85 14.29 15.18
N GLY A 92 4.14 14.22 14.83
CA GLY A 92 5.27 14.58 15.71
C GLY A 92 5.23 13.91 17.10
N ARG A 93 5.73 14.62 18.11
CA ARG A 93 5.87 14.17 19.52
C ARG A 93 4.53 14.05 20.27
N HIS A 94 3.41 14.32 19.61
CA HIS A 94 2.05 14.25 20.18
C HIS A 94 1.27 13.02 19.71
N ALA A 95 1.92 12.10 18.97
CA ALA A 95 1.40 10.75 18.78
C ALA A 95 1.14 10.13 20.17
N ARG A 96 -0.12 9.78 20.47
CA ARG A 96 -0.53 9.06 21.69
C ARG A 96 -1.18 7.75 21.26
N GLY A 97 -0.82 6.63 21.88
CA GLY A 97 -1.37 5.30 21.58
C GLY A 97 -0.62 4.53 20.48
N ALA A 98 -1.32 3.75 19.66
CA ALA A 98 -0.79 2.81 18.65
C ALA A 98 0.30 3.39 17.70
N GLU A 99 0.37 4.71 17.55
CA GLU A 99 1.33 5.42 16.71
C GLU A 99 2.71 5.64 17.38
N GLN A 100 2.84 5.46 18.70
CA GLN A 100 4.11 5.57 19.44
C GLN A 100 5.00 4.33 19.31
N GLY A 101 4.41 3.16 19.06
CA GLY A 101 5.10 1.88 18.89
C GLY A 101 5.23 1.45 17.43
N PHE A 102 4.90 2.33 16.47
CA PHE A 102 4.86 1.97 15.06
C PHE A 102 6.30 1.81 14.53
N PRO A 103 6.71 0.62 14.09
CA PRO A 103 8.10 0.34 13.77
C PRO A 103 8.45 1.03 12.45
N LEU A 104 9.37 1.98 12.52
CA LEU A 104 9.83 2.77 11.37
C LEU A 104 10.37 1.87 10.25
N LEU A 105 11.09 0.80 10.62
CA LEU A 105 11.75 -0.09 9.66
C LEU A 105 10.75 -0.78 8.71
N PRO A 106 9.71 -1.50 9.18
CA PRO A 106 8.63 -2.01 8.32
C PRO A 106 7.93 -0.96 7.46
N VAL A 107 7.76 0.27 7.94
CA VAL A 107 7.15 1.36 7.14
C VAL A 107 8.04 1.74 5.97
N ILE A 108 9.33 1.92 6.21
CA ILE A 108 10.30 2.24 5.16
C ILE A 108 10.40 1.08 4.16
N LEU A 109 10.44 -0.16 4.65
CA LEU A 109 10.48 -1.36 3.80
C LEU A 109 9.22 -1.46 2.92
N HIS A 110 8.04 -1.22 3.50
CA HIS A 110 6.79 -1.20 2.75
C HIS A 110 6.77 -0.10 1.69
N ALA A 111 7.20 1.12 2.04
CA ALA A 111 7.29 2.23 1.11
C ALA A 111 8.27 1.95 -0.05
N ALA A 112 9.45 1.43 0.26
CA ALA A 112 10.44 1.05 -0.75
C ALA A 112 9.93 -0.07 -1.67
N ALA A 113 9.31 -1.11 -1.10
CA ALA A 113 8.73 -2.21 -1.87
C ALA A 113 7.56 -1.73 -2.75
N GLY A 114 6.74 -0.80 -2.27
CA GLY A 114 5.69 -0.14 -3.04
C GLY A 114 6.23 0.65 -4.23
N ILE A 115 7.27 1.46 -4.02
CA ILE A 115 7.95 2.21 -5.10
C ILE A 115 8.53 1.24 -6.14
N LEU A 116 9.18 0.17 -5.71
CA LEU A 116 9.73 -0.83 -6.62
C LEU A 116 8.63 -1.52 -7.44
N THR A 117 7.51 -1.87 -6.80
CA THR A 117 6.34 -2.45 -7.48
C THR A 117 5.78 -1.50 -8.54
N PHE A 118 5.69 -0.21 -8.21
CA PHE A 118 5.26 0.83 -9.13
C PHE A 118 6.16 0.94 -10.35
N ILE A 119 7.47 1.01 -10.13
CA ILE A 119 8.47 1.08 -11.21
C ILE A 119 8.37 -0.17 -12.11
N LEU A 120 8.22 -1.36 -11.52
CA LEU A 120 8.10 -2.61 -12.28
C LEU A 120 6.83 -2.65 -13.14
N ILE A 121 5.69 -2.19 -12.62
CA ILE A 121 4.45 -2.08 -13.42
C ILE A 121 4.59 -1.02 -14.52
N LEU A 122 5.19 0.13 -14.21
CA LEU A 122 5.37 1.20 -15.18
C LEU A 122 6.27 0.77 -16.33
N LEU A 123 7.42 0.17 -16.02
CA LEU A 123 8.33 -0.42 -17.00
C LEU A 123 7.61 -1.47 -17.83
N ALA A 124 6.85 -2.35 -17.19
CA ALA A 124 6.07 -3.33 -17.93
C ALA A 124 5.05 -2.66 -18.84
N ALA A 125 4.34 -1.61 -18.40
CA ALA A 125 3.35 -0.92 -19.23
C ALA A 125 3.94 -0.21 -20.45
N THR A 126 5.17 0.31 -20.34
CA THR A 126 5.84 1.05 -21.41
C THR A 126 6.70 0.18 -22.33
N THR A 127 6.92 -1.09 -21.99
CA THR A 127 7.72 -2.05 -22.79
C THR A 127 6.89 -3.12 -23.48
N MET A 128 5.56 -2.98 -23.49
CA MET A 128 4.61 -3.89 -24.14
C MET A 128 4.31 -3.47 -25.57
#